data_AF-A0AAU3FLM3-F1
#
_entry.id   AF-A0AAU3FLM3-F1
#
_cell.length_a   1.000
_cell.length_b   1.000
_cell.length_c   1.000
_cell.angle_alpha   90.00
_cell.angle_beta   90.00
_cell.angle_gamma   90.00
#
_symmetry.space_group_name_H-M   'P 1'
#
loop_
_entity.id
_entity.type
_entity.pdbx_description
1 polymer ?
#
loop_
_entity_poly.entity_id
_entity_poly.type
_entity_poly.pdbx_seq_one_letter_code
_entity_poly.pdbx_strand_id
1 'polypeptide(L)'
;MPTGDRVPRTAVALIALAGVAGGGLLALGAARTHPPPPRAAPGTGTDPATGSGTVPGTPLPHATPVRISIPAIDVRADLVPVGASTAGELEVPPSDRPAVAGWYRLGVSPGEAGNAVVVGHVDSRETGPAVFFALGRLRPGDRIQVTRSDARTATFTVDGVGSYPKARFPTDLVYGAGAVPRLRLITCGGQFDEHTRSYLDNVVVFATLLP
;
A
#
# COMPACT_ATOMS: atom_id res chain seq x y z
N MET A 1 -79.15 39.42 28.55
CA MET A 1 -78.48 38.13 28.79
C MET A 1 -76.97 38.36 28.71
N PRO A 2 -76.22 37.95 29.74
CA PRO A 2 -74.76 38.10 29.84
C PRO A 2 -74.09 37.06 28.93
N THR A 3 -72.87 37.22 28.43
CA THR A 3 -71.52 37.02 29.03
C THR A 3 -70.61 36.93 27.79
N GLY A 4 -69.37 37.37 27.72
CA GLY A 4 -68.36 37.92 28.61
C GLY A 4 -67.23 38.36 27.66
N ASP A 5 -66.04 38.74 28.06
CA ASP A 5 -65.48 38.89 29.37
C ASP A 5 -64.39 39.97 29.22
N ARG A 6 -64.07 40.61 30.33
CA ARG A 6 -63.21 41.80 30.40
C ARG A 6 -61.72 41.48 30.15
N VAL A 7 -60.96 42.51 29.75
CA VAL A 7 -59.85 43.13 30.52
C VAL A 7 -58.75 43.66 29.57
N PRO A 8 -58.25 44.89 29.81
CA PRO A 8 -57.43 45.65 28.87
C PRO A 8 -55.94 45.37 29.04
N ARG A 9 -55.13 45.63 28.01
CA ARG A 9 -53.66 45.65 28.14
C ARG A 9 -53.04 46.78 27.33
N THR A 10 -52.77 47.87 28.06
CA THR A 10 -51.50 48.59 28.13
C THR A 10 -50.55 48.55 26.93
N ALA A 11 -50.15 49.76 26.56
CA ALA A 11 -49.09 50.16 25.66
C ALA A 11 -47.75 49.41 25.85
N VAL A 12 -47.16 49.12 24.68
CA VAL A 12 -45.75 49.27 24.29
C VAL A 12 -44.69 48.70 25.23
N ALA A 13 -44.09 47.59 24.80
CA ALA A 13 -42.66 47.35 24.95
C ALA A 13 -42.11 46.94 23.58
N LEU A 14 -41.35 47.85 22.96
CA LEU A 14 -40.51 47.56 21.81
C LEU A 14 -39.39 46.61 22.24
N ILE A 15 -39.45 45.36 21.79
CA ILE A 15 -38.28 44.49 21.68
C ILE A 15 -38.11 44.21 20.19
N ALA A 16 -37.13 44.88 19.59
CA ALA A 16 -36.66 44.54 18.26
C ALA A 16 -35.90 43.21 18.35
N LEU A 17 -36.44 42.15 17.77
CA LEU A 17 -35.66 40.99 17.39
C LEU A 17 -36.28 40.32 16.15
N ALA A 18 -35.39 39.91 15.24
CA ALA A 18 -35.59 39.08 14.05
C ALA A 18 -35.97 39.80 12.73
N GLY A 19 -34.93 40.00 11.90
CA GLY A 19 -35.03 40.07 10.45
C GLY A 19 -33.89 39.22 9.86
N VAL A 20 -34.22 38.01 9.45
CA VAL A 20 -33.35 37.01 8.83
C VAL A 20 -32.74 37.56 7.53
N ALA A 21 -31.42 37.47 7.39
CA ALA A 21 -30.77 37.42 6.08
C ALA A 21 -29.78 36.26 6.08
N GLY A 22 -30.17 35.19 5.39
CA GLY A 22 -29.37 33.98 5.23
C GLY A 22 -28.02 34.28 4.57
N GLY A 23 -26.95 34.10 5.33
CA GLY A 23 -25.63 33.81 4.78
C GLY A 23 -25.47 32.30 4.77
N GLY A 24 -25.67 31.68 3.61
CA GLY A 24 -25.45 30.24 3.44
C GLY A 24 -24.05 29.88 3.90
N LEU A 25 -23.95 29.07 4.95
CA LEU A 25 -22.72 28.40 5.29
C LEU A 25 -22.46 27.38 4.19
N LEU A 26 -21.72 27.77 3.16
CA LEU A 26 -21.10 26.84 2.23
C LEU A 26 -20.12 26.01 3.06
N ALA A 27 -20.62 24.94 3.66
CA ALA A 27 -19.80 23.80 4.04
C ALA A 27 -19.26 23.24 2.73
N LEU A 28 -18.15 23.80 2.26
CA LEU A 28 -17.27 23.15 1.30
C LEU A 28 -16.93 21.80 1.91
N GLY A 29 -17.63 20.77 1.46
CA GLY A 29 -17.32 19.39 1.78
C GLY A 29 -15.91 19.14 1.25
N ALA A 30 -14.92 19.31 2.12
CA ALA A 30 -13.58 18.81 1.87
C ALA A 30 -13.73 17.30 1.74
N ALA A 31 -13.83 16.81 0.49
CA ALA A 31 -13.63 15.41 0.21
C ALA A 31 -12.32 15.02 0.92
N ARG A 32 -12.36 13.99 1.76
CA ARG A 32 -11.16 13.47 2.43
C ARG A 32 -10.25 12.90 1.34
N THR A 33 -9.46 13.74 0.70
CA THR A 33 -8.43 13.30 -0.24
C THR A 33 -7.27 12.81 0.59
N HIS A 34 -7.07 11.49 0.63
CA HIS A 34 -5.87 10.93 1.22
C HIS A 34 -4.64 11.45 0.44
N PRO A 35 -3.53 11.79 1.12
CA PRO A 35 -2.32 12.19 0.43
C PRO A 35 -1.86 11.05 -0.49
N PRO A 36 -1.35 11.36 -1.69
CA PRO A 36 -0.91 10.33 -2.62
C PRO A 36 0.26 9.52 -2.02
N PRO A 37 0.43 8.25 -2.44
CA PRO A 37 1.54 7.44 -1.99
C PRO A 37 2.88 8.11 -2.38
N PRO A 38 3.94 7.94 -1.56
CA PRO A 38 5.25 8.46 -1.87
C PRO A 38 5.77 7.96 -3.21
N ARG A 39 6.24 8.88 -4.05
CA ARG A 39 6.72 8.56 -5.40
C ARG A 39 8.09 7.87 -5.35
N ALA A 40 8.18 6.71 -6.01
CA ALA A 40 9.45 6.08 -6.35
C ALA A 40 10.03 6.68 -7.65
N ALA A 41 11.35 6.62 -7.81
CA ALA A 41 11.99 7.01 -9.06
C ALA A 41 11.53 6.10 -10.21
N PRO A 42 11.45 6.59 -11.46
CA PRO A 42 11.20 5.74 -12.62
C PRO A 42 12.18 4.57 -12.64
N GLY A 43 11.65 3.37 -12.74
CA GLY A 43 12.44 2.16 -12.81
C GLY A 43 13.17 2.05 -14.15
N THR A 44 14.37 1.49 -14.11
CA THR A 44 15.10 1.10 -15.32
C THR A 44 14.83 -0.36 -15.64
N GLY A 45 15.09 -0.78 -16.88
CA GLY A 45 15.03 -2.18 -17.29
C GLY A 45 16.23 -3.02 -16.83
N THR A 46 16.97 -2.56 -15.82
CA THR A 46 18.19 -3.21 -15.32
C THR A 46 18.02 -3.58 -13.85
N ASP A 47 18.57 -4.72 -13.44
CA ASP A 47 18.53 -5.20 -12.06
C ASP A 47 19.37 -4.31 -11.12
N PRO A 48 18.76 -3.64 -10.12
CA PRO A 48 19.47 -2.78 -9.17
C PRO A 48 20.58 -3.51 -8.40
N ALA A 49 20.45 -4.83 -8.18
CA ALA A 49 21.45 -5.62 -7.47
C ALA A 49 22.84 -5.60 -8.12
N THR A 50 22.90 -5.35 -9.44
CA THR A 50 24.16 -5.29 -10.21
C THR A 50 25.10 -4.19 -9.73
N GLY A 51 24.58 -3.12 -9.10
CA GLY A 51 25.37 -2.00 -8.59
C GLY A 51 25.58 -1.99 -7.08
N SER A 52 24.87 -2.84 -6.33
CA SER A 52 24.80 -2.76 -4.87
C SER A 52 26.03 -3.31 -4.13
N GLY A 53 26.90 -4.07 -4.80
CA GLY A 53 28.08 -4.71 -4.19
C GLY A 53 27.77 -5.68 -3.05
N THR A 54 26.50 -6.05 -2.87
CA THR A 54 26.03 -6.93 -1.79
C THR A 54 26.39 -8.37 -2.12
N VAL A 55 27.07 -9.04 -1.20
CA VAL A 55 27.32 -10.49 -1.28
C VAL A 55 26.04 -11.22 -0.87
N PRO A 56 25.42 -12.03 -1.75
CA PRO A 56 24.19 -12.72 -1.40
C PRO A 56 24.42 -13.81 -0.35
N GLY A 57 23.43 -13.98 0.52
CA GLY A 57 23.39 -15.09 1.47
C GLY A 57 23.17 -16.44 0.81
N THR A 58 23.42 -17.51 1.58
CA THR A 58 23.19 -18.88 1.11
C THR A 58 21.69 -19.17 0.99
N PRO A 59 21.22 -19.79 -0.11
CA PRO A 59 19.83 -20.22 -0.23
C PRO A 59 19.37 -21.08 0.94
N LEU A 60 18.16 -20.82 1.41
CA LEU A 60 17.46 -21.59 2.43
C LEU A 60 16.56 -22.65 1.75
N PRO A 61 16.23 -23.76 2.44
CA PRO A 61 15.18 -24.67 1.98
C PRO A 61 13.82 -23.97 1.86
N HIS A 62 12.86 -24.62 1.21
CA HIS A 62 11.47 -24.15 1.19
C HIS A 62 10.87 -24.04 2.60
N ALA A 63 10.20 -22.93 2.90
CA ALA A 63 9.31 -22.81 4.05
C ALA A 63 8.24 -21.74 3.81
N THR A 64 7.01 -21.97 4.26
CA THR A 64 5.93 -21.00 4.12
C THR A 64 6.25 -19.71 4.90
N PRO A 65 6.21 -18.53 4.26
CA PRO A 65 6.41 -17.28 4.97
C PRO A 65 5.14 -16.92 5.75
N VAL A 66 5.33 -16.41 6.97
CA VAL A 66 4.25 -16.15 7.93
C VAL A 66 4.04 -14.65 8.13
N ARG A 67 5.14 -13.89 8.19
CA ARG A 67 5.10 -12.47 8.50
C ARG A 67 6.24 -11.73 7.80
N ILE A 68 5.95 -10.51 7.35
CA ILE A 68 6.95 -9.57 6.85
C ILE A 68 7.08 -8.38 7.81
N SER A 69 8.30 -7.91 8.02
CA SER A 69 8.60 -6.66 8.72
C SER A 69 9.56 -5.81 7.92
N ILE A 70 9.26 -4.51 7.84
CA ILE A 70 10.09 -3.50 7.16
C ILE A 70 10.18 -2.28 8.07
N PRO A 71 11.18 -2.23 8.98
CA PRO A 71 11.25 -1.21 10.02
C PRO A 71 11.32 0.23 9.49
N ALA A 72 12.01 0.45 8.36
CA ALA A 72 12.20 1.78 7.77
C ALA A 72 10.89 2.48 7.36
N ILE A 73 9.79 1.72 7.23
CA ILE A 73 8.47 2.23 6.85
C ILE A 73 7.36 1.70 7.78
N ASP A 74 7.72 1.25 8.98
CA ASP A 74 6.81 0.77 10.03
C ASP A 74 5.86 -0.37 9.62
N VAL A 75 6.28 -1.21 8.66
CA VAL A 75 5.47 -2.36 8.23
C VAL A 75 5.72 -3.56 9.16
N ARG A 76 4.61 -4.12 9.65
CA ARG A 76 4.52 -5.47 10.23
C ARG A 76 3.20 -6.08 9.77
N ALA A 77 3.28 -7.11 8.93
CA ALA A 77 2.10 -7.67 8.28
C ALA A 77 2.17 -9.18 8.20
N ASP A 78 1.04 -9.84 8.41
CA ASP A 78 0.92 -11.26 8.13
C ASP A 78 0.94 -11.50 6.62
N LEU A 79 1.56 -12.61 6.23
CA LEU A 79 1.64 -13.05 4.84
C LEU A 79 0.62 -14.15 4.59
N VAL A 80 -0.23 -13.93 3.60
CA VAL A 80 -1.21 -14.92 3.15
C VAL A 80 -0.82 -15.45 1.77
N PRO A 81 -1.08 -16.74 1.48
CA PRO A 81 -0.77 -17.28 0.17
C PRO A 81 -1.73 -16.71 -0.89
N VAL A 82 -1.17 -16.17 -1.97
CA VAL A 82 -1.89 -15.74 -3.18
C VAL A 82 -1.39 -16.50 -4.40
N GLY A 83 -2.25 -16.68 -5.39
CA GLY A 83 -1.99 -17.47 -6.59
C GLY A 83 -1.87 -16.59 -7.81
N ALA A 84 -2.24 -17.14 -8.95
CA ALA A 84 -2.46 -16.38 -10.16
C ALA A 84 -3.83 -16.76 -10.74
N SER A 85 -4.47 -15.81 -11.40
CA SER A 85 -5.68 -16.06 -12.17
C SER A 85 -5.38 -17.03 -13.32
N THR A 86 -6.43 -17.58 -13.94
CA THR A 86 -6.30 -18.43 -15.13
C THR A 86 -5.69 -17.69 -16.33
N ALA A 87 -5.75 -16.35 -16.34
CA ALA A 87 -5.10 -15.49 -17.32
C ALA A 87 -3.61 -15.22 -16.99
N GLY A 88 -3.08 -15.77 -15.89
CA GLY A 88 -1.70 -15.62 -15.46
C GLY A 88 -1.42 -14.34 -14.66
N GLU A 89 -2.46 -13.60 -14.27
CA GLU A 89 -2.31 -12.39 -13.46
C GLU A 89 -2.14 -12.74 -11.98
N LEU A 90 -1.17 -12.12 -11.32
CA LEU A 90 -0.93 -12.31 -9.89
C LEU A 90 -2.16 -11.89 -9.08
N GLU A 91 -2.69 -12.80 -8.26
CA GLU A 91 -3.77 -12.50 -7.32
C GLU A 91 -3.28 -11.47 -6.28
N VAL A 92 -4.15 -10.53 -5.90
CA VAL A 92 -3.89 -9.55 -4.84
C VAL A 92 -4.49 -10.02 -3.50
N PRO A 93 -3.92 -9.64 -2.35
CA PRO A 93 -4.48 -9.99 -1.05
C PRO A 93 -5.89 -9.38 -0.86
N PRO A 94 -6.72 -9.91 0.06
CA PRO A 94 -8.06 -9.41 0.29
C PRO A 94 -8.07 -7.91 0.67
N SER A 95 -8.88 -7.11 -0.02
CA SER A 95 -8.93 -5.65 0.17
C SER A 95 -9.59 -5.23 1.49
N ASP A 96 -10.39 -6.11 2.10
CA ASP A 96 -11.02 -5.91 3.42
C ASP A 96 -10.01 -6.04 4.58
N ARG A 97 -8.78 -6.51 4.31
CA ARG A 97 -7.69 -6.61 5.27
C ARG A 97 -6.48 -5.76 4.84
N PRO A 98 -6.55 -4.42 4.98
CA PRO A 98 -5.53 -3.51 4.45
C PRO A 98 -4.14 -3.68 5.06
N ALA A 99 -4.03 -4.35 6.22
CA ALA A 99 -2.76 -4.62 6.91
C ALA A 99 -2.10 -5.97 6.53
N VAL A 100 -2.64 -6.69 5.54
CA VAL A 100 -2.14 -8.01 5.11
C VAL A 100 -1.44 -7.91 3.75
N ALA A 101 -0.35 -8.66 3.60
CA ALA A 101 0.35 -8.82 2.32
C ALA A 101 0.19 -10.25 1.78
N GLY A 102 0.23 -10.41 0.46
CA GLY A 102 0.11 -11.69 -0.23
C GLY A 102 1.46 -12.19 -0.72
N TRP A 103 1.84 -13.42 -0.39
CA TRP A 103 2.99 -14.11 -0.98
C TRP A 103 2.55 -14.99 -2.15
N TYR A 104 3.21 -14.85 -3.31
CA TYR A 104 2.93 -15.68 -4.49
C TYR A 104 3.38 -17.13 -4.28
N ARG A 105 2.43 -18.00 -3.93
CA ARG A 105 2.70 -19.37 -3.47
C ARG A 105 3.16 -20.34 -4.56
N LEU A 106 2.97 -19.98 -5.83
CA LEU A 106 3.39 -20.80 -6.98
C LEU A 106 4.85 -20.51 -7.40
N GLY A 107 5.46 -19.49 -6.81
CA GLY A 107 6.90 -19.20 -6.94
C GLY A 107 7.71 -19.78 -5.77
N VAL A 108 8.93 -19.29 -5.62
CA VAL A 108 9.81 -19.69 -4.52
C VAL A 108 9.43 -18.96 -3.21
N SER A 109 9.69 -19.60 -2.08
CA SER A 109 9.51 -18.98 -0.77
C SER A 109 10.65 -17.99 -0.45
N PRO A 110 10.39 -16.92 0.32
CA PRO A 110 11.43 -15.97 0.72
C PRO A 110 12.63 -16.67 1.39
N GLY A 111 13.79 -16.62 0.73
CA GLY A 111 15.05 -17.20 1.17
C GLY A 111 15.51 -18.37 0.30
N GLU A 112 14.64 -18.98 -0.50
CA GLU A 112 15.04 -19.92 -1.55
C GLU A 112 15.77 -19.21 -2.70
N ALA A 113 16.54 -19.96 -3.49
CA ALA A 113 17.14 -19.45 -4.71
C ALA A 113 16.05 -19.02 -5.72
N GLY A 114 16.15 -17.78 -6.21
CA GLY A 114 15.18 -17.20 -7.14
C GLY A 114 14.47 -15.99 -6.57
N ASN A 115 13.47 -15.50 -7.31
CA ASN A 115 12.70 -14.32 -6.94
C ASN A 115 11.43 -14.72 -6.17
N ALA A 116 11.44 -14.55 -4.85
CA ALA A 116 10.22 -14.60 -4.06
C ALA A 116 9.43 -13.29 -4.24
N VAL A 117 8.11 -13.40 -4.48
CA VAL A 117 7.26 -12.23 -4.76
C VAL A 117 6.22 -12.05 -3.65
N VAL A 118 6.12 -10.82 -3.16
CA VAL A 118 5.10 -10.39 -2.20
C VAL A 118 4.40 -9.14 -2.72
N VAL A 119 3.07 -9.19 -2.74
CA VAL A 119 2.19 -8.09 -3.15
C VAL A 119 1.43 -7.53 -1.96
N GLY A 120 1.09 -6.24 -2.04
CA GLY A 120 0.26 -5.60 -1.03
C GLY A 120 -0.43 -4.38 -1.58
N HIS A 121 -1.58 -4.05 -1.01
CA HIS A 121 -2.32 -2.84 -1.38
C HIS A 121 -1.52 -1.59 -1.01
N VAL A 122 -1.63 -0.57 -1.86
CA VAL A 122 -1.06 0.75 -1.59
C VAL A 122 -2.00 1.51 -0.65
N ASP A 123 -3.29 1.53 -0.94
CA ASP A 123 -4.33 2.15 -0.14
C ASP A 123 -5.70 1.52 -0.42
N SER A 124 -6.72 2.00 0.27
CA SER A 124 -8.11 1.81 -0.10
C SER A 124 -8.88 3.12 0.08
N ARG A 125 -10.01 3.24 -0.63
CA ARG A 125 -10.90 4.40 -0.49
C ARG A 125 -11.50 4.51 0.91
N GLU A 126 -11.75 3.38 1.56
CA GLU A 126 -12.49 3.29 2.82
C GLU A 126 -11.59 3.48 4.04
N THR A 127 -10.40 2.88 4.01
CA THR A 127 -9.47 2.82 5.15
C THR A 127 -8.25 3.72 4.98
N GLY A 128 -8.03 4.30 3.80
CA GLY A 128 -6.84 5.09 3.50
C GLY A 128 -5.60 4.21 3.27
N PRO A 129 -4.39 4.65 3.65
CA PRO A 129 -3.15 3.90 3.46
C PRO A 129 -3.22 2.42 3.87
N ALA A 130 -2.68 1.53 3.04
CA ALA A 130 -2.62 0.09 3.30
C ALA A 130 -1.17 -0.38 3.53
N VAL A 131 -0.98 -1.69 3.65
CA VAL A 131 0.28 -2.34 4.10
C VAL A 131 1.52 -1.83 3.36
N PHE A 132 1.42 -1.55 2.06
CA PHE A 132 2.56 -1.18 1.23
C PHE A 132 2.49 0.27 0.73
N PHE A 133 1.65 1.11 1.35
CA PHE A 133 1.52 2.54 1.01
C PHE A 133 2.88 3.25 0.88
N ALA A 134 3.81 2.95 1.79
CA ALA A 134 5.09 3.65 1.90
C ALA A 134 6.26 2.95 1.17
N LEU A 135 6.06 1.89 0.37
CA LEU A 135 7.17 1.17 -0.28
C LEU A 135 8.10 2.07 -1.10
N GLY A 136 7.56 3.10 -1.76
CA GLY A 136 8.37 4.08 -2.52
C GLY A 136 9.38 4.88 -1.69
N ARG A 137 9.28 4.86 -0.34
CA ARG A 137 10.24 5.51 0.56
C ARG A 137 11.47 4.67 0.88
N LEU A 138 11.46 3.37 0.58
CA LEU A 138 12.61 2.52 0.86
C LEU A 138 13.84 2.97 0.06
N ARG A 139 15.01 2.71 0.63
CA ARG A 139 16.31 3.07 0.07
C ARG A 139 17.23 1.84 0.06
N PRO A 140 18.23 1.79 -0.84
CA PRO A 140 19.25 0.77 -0.78
C PRO A 140 19.87 0.68 0.63
N GLY A 141 20.01 -0.53 1.15
CA GLY A 141 20.47 -0.80 2.52
C GLY A 141 19.38 -0.98 3.58
N ASP A 142 18.13 -0.58 3.30
CA ASP A 142 17.01 -0.84 4.21
C ASP A 142 16.77 -2.34 4.36
N ARG A 143 16.35 -2.77 5.56
CA ARG A 143 16.14 -4.19 5.86
C ARG A 143 14.70 -4.61 5.69
N ILE A 144 14.51 -5.79 5.11
CA ILE A 144 13.24 -6.50 5.05
C ILE A 144 13.43 -7.86 5.73
N GLN A 145 12.56 -8.20 6.67
CA GLN A 145 12.64 -9.46 7.41
C GLN A 145 11.39 -10.29 7.14
N VAL A 146 11.57 -11.55 6.77
CA VAL A 146 10.48 -12.50 6.57
C VAL A 146 10.61 -13.65 7.56
N THR A 147 9.70 -13.71 8.52
CA THR A 147 9.57 -14.85 9.43
C THR A 147 8.88 -16.00 8.71
N ARG A 148 9.43 -17.20 8.84
CA ARG A 148 9.02 -18.42 8.13
C ARG A 148 8.51 -19.48 9.10
N SER A 149 7.76 -20.45 8.57
CA SER A 149 7.18 -21.56 9.34
C SER A 149 8.22 -22.53 9.92
N ASP A 150 9.45 -22.50 9.43
CA ASP A 150 10.60 -23.27 9.94
C ASP A 150 11.32 -22.57 11.11
N ALA A 151 10.68 -21.55 11.71
CA ALA A 151 11.20 -20.69 12.78
C ALA A 151 12.45 -19.88 12.41
N ARG A 152 12.85 -19.86 11.12
CA ARG A 152 13.93 -18.98 10.63
C ARG A 152 13.37 -17.63 10.21
N THR A 153 14.25 -16.64 10.16
CA THR A 153 13.96 -15.34 9.57
C THR A 153 14.91 -15.10 8.40
N ALA A 154 14.37 -14.98 7.19
CA ALA A 154 15.13 -14.54 6.03
C ALA A 154 15.24 -13.01 6.07
N THR A 155 16.46 -12.48 6.17
CA THR A 155 16.71 -11.04 6.19
C THR A 155 17.30 -10.61 4.86
N PHE A 156 16.67 -9.61 4.23
CA PHE A 156 17.07 -9.06 2.95
C PHE A 156 17.51 -7.61 3.13
N THR A 157 18.42 -7.17 2.27
CA THR A 157 18.73 -5.75 2.07
C THR A 157 18.09 -5.26 0.79
N VAL A 158 17.49 -4.07 0.82
CA VAL A 158 17.00 -3.39 -0.37
C VAL A 158 18.19 -3.04 -1.26
N ASP A 159 18.07 -3.42 -2.54
CA ASP A 159 19.00 -3.06 -3.62
C ASP A 159 18.54 -1.77 -4.31
N GLY A 160 17.23 -1.58 -4.43
CA GLY A 160 16.64 -0.42 -5.08
C GLY A 160 15.13 -0.47 -5.15
N VAL A 161 14.54 0.66 -5.56
CA VAL A 161 13.09 0.82 -5.73
C VAL A 161 12.83 1.49 -7.07
N GLY A 162 11.89 0.96 -7.86
CA GLY A 162 11.53 1.50 -9.16
C GLY A 162 10.02 1.60 -9.36
N SER A 163 9.55 2.67 -9.99
CA SER A 163 8.18 2.85 -10.48
C SER A 163 8.11 2.46 -11.96
N TYR A 164 7.20 1.56 -12.30
CA TYR A 164 7.04 1.04 -13.66
C TYR A 164 5.59 1.20 -14.12
N PRO A 165 5.33 1.82 -15.29
CA PRO A 165 4.01 1.82 -15.87
C PRO A 165 3.48 0.39 -15.99
N LYS A 166 2.21 0.16 -15.64
CA LYS A 166 1.61 -1.20 -15.71
C LYS A 166 1.74 -1.83 -17.10
N ALA A 167 1.66 -1.02 -18.15
CA ALA A 167 1.83 -1.45 -19.55
C ALA A 167 3.27 -1.84 -19.94
N ARG A 168 4.27 -1.49 -19.12
CA ARG A 168 5.69 -1.77 -19.35
C ARG A 168 6.32 -2.38 -18.09
N PHE A 169 5.55 -3.19 -17.38
CA PHE A 169 6.01 -3.85 -16.17
C PHE A 169 7.19 -4.79 -16.49
N PRO A 170 8.28 -4.77 -15.70
CA PRO A 170 9.49 -5.51 -16.00
C PRO A 170 9.35 -6.98 -15.55
N THR A 171 8.50 -7.74 -16.24
CA THR A 171 8.12 -9.12 -15.89
C THR A 171 9.34 -10.01 -15.63
N ASP A 172 10.35 -9.98 -16.48
CA ASP A 172 11.53 -10.84 -16.33
C ASP A 172 12.38 -10.46 -15.10
N LEU A 173 12.50 -9.17 -14.76
CA LEU A 173 13.25 -8.75 -13.56
C LEU A 173 12.53 -9.12 -12.26
N VAL A 174 11.20 -9.24 -12.32
CA VAL A 174 10.35 -9.49 -11.15
C VAL A 174 10.10 -10.98 -10.96
N TYR A 175 9.71 -11.69 -12.01
CA TYR A 175 9.29 -13.08 -11.96
C TYR A 175 10.31 -14.06 -12.54
N GLY A 176 11.36 -13.56 -13.20
CA GLY A 176 12.38 -14.41 -13.81
C GLY A 176 13.09 -15.31 -12.80
N ALA A 177 13.51 -16.47 -13.27
CA ALA A 177 14.30 -17.41 -12.49
C ALA A 177 15.69 -16.84 -12.16
N GLY A 178 16.31 -17.34 -11.09
CA GLY A 178 17.66 -16.95 -10.70
C GLY A 178 18.24 -17.89 -9.65
N ALA A 179 19.56 -17.93 -9.55
CA ALA A 179 20.27 -18.74 -8.55
C ALA A 179 20.45 -18.02 -7.21
N VAL A 180 20.22 -16.70 -7.18
CA VAL A 180 20.41 -15.86 -6.00
C VAL A 180 19.08 -15.72 -5.26
N PRO A 181 19.05 -15.86 -3.92
CA PRO A 181 17.84 -15.62 -3.14
C PRO A 181 17.47 -14.14 -3.12
N ARG A 182 16.35 -13.81 -3.75
CA ARG A 182 15.89 -12.44 -3.98
C ARG A 182 14.45 -12.28 -3.53
N LEU A 183 14.11 -11.07 -3.13
CA LEU A 183 12.76 -10.67 -2.76
C LEU A 183 12.32 -9.51 -3.66
N ARG A 184 11.06 -9.58 -4.09
CA ARG A 184 10.37 -8.53 -4.85
C ARG A 184 9.10 -8.14 -4.09
N LEU A 185 9.03 -6.89 -3.64
CA LEU A 185 7.81 -6.35 -3.06
C LEU A 185 7.12 -5.48 -4.10
N ILE A 186 5.82 -5.67 -4.29
CA ILE A 186 5.06 -4.98 -5.35
C ILE A 186 3.82 -4.32 -4.75
N THR A 187 3.59 -3.08 -5.14
CA THR A 187 2.34 -2.38 -4.86
C THR A 187 1.94 -1.46 -6.02
N CYS A 188 0.69 -1.01 -6.02
CA CYS A 188 0.23 0.02 -6.95
C CYS A 188 0.90 1.37 -6.65
N GLY A 189 1.13 2.22 -7.65
CA GLY A 189 1.68 3.55 -7.43
C GLY A 189 1.64 4.46 -8.66
N GLY A 190 2.42 5.54 -8.61
CA GLY A 190 2.35 6.58 -9.62
C GLY A 190 1.07 7.42 -9.53
N GLN A 191 0.66 8.02 -10.63
CA GLN A 191 -0.55 8.83 -10.68
C GLN A 191 -1.79 7.95 -10.57
N PHE A 192 -2.78 8.40 -9.79
CA PHE A 192 -4.11 7.81 -9.76
C PHE A 192 -4.93 8.34 -10.94
N ASP A 193 -5.49 7.44 -11.74
CA ASP A 193 -6.43 7.77 -12.79
C ASP A 193 -7.86 7.61 -12.27
N GLU A 194 -8.55 8.74 -12.13
CA GLU A 194 -9.93 8.83 -11.64
C GLU A 194 -10.95 8.15 -12.57
N HIS A 195 -10.65 8.07 -13.87
CA HIS A 195 -11.55 7.45 -14.85
C HIS A 195 -11.55 5.93 -14.71
N THR A 196 -10.36 5.33 -14.65
CA THR A 196 -10.19 3.88 -14.51
C THR A 196 -10.16 3.42 -13.04
N ARG A 197 -10.16 4.37 -12.09
CA ARG A 197 -10.04 4.13 -10.64
C ARG A 197 -8.84 3.26 -10.29
N SER A 198 -7.73 3.51 -10.96
CA SER A 198 -6.52 2.72 -10.83
C SER A 198 -5.28 3.60 -10.85
N TYR A 199 -4.30 3.20 -10.06
CA TYR A 199 -2.93 3.66 -10.22
C TYR A 199 -2.34 3.21 -11.56
N LEU A 200 -1.61 4.10 -12.23
CA LEU A 200 -1.03 3.85 -13.55
C LEU A 200 0.26 3.02 -13.51
N ASP A 201 0.96 3.04 -12.38
CA ASP A 201 2.25 2.35 -12.21
C ASP A 201 2.13 1.24 -11.14
N ASN A 202 3.14 0.38 -11.13
CA ASN A 202 3.50 -0.45 -10.00
C ASN A 202 4.84 0.02 -9.44
N VAL A 203 4.96 0.08 -8.11
CA VAL A 203 6.24 0.26 -7.43
C VAL A 203 6.79 -1.12 -7.07
N VAL A 204 8.04 -1.36 -7.44
CA VAL A 204 8.76 -2.60 -7.16
C VAL A 204 9.99 -2.31 -6.32
N VAL A 205 10.09 -3.01 -5.20
CA VAL A 205 11.30 -3.05 -4.37
C VAL A 205 12.09 -4.31 -4.73
N PHE A 206 13.37 -4.13 -5.01
CA PHE A 206 14.32 -5.19 -5.28
C PHE A 206 15.17 -5.38 -4.03
N ALA A 207 15.27 -6.60 -3.53
CA ALA A 207 16.08 -6.92 -2.37
C ALA A 207 16.78 -8.27 -2.52
N THR A 208 17.95 -8.40 -1.88
CA THR A 208 18.81 -9.58 -1.91
C THR A 208 19.00 -10.11 -0.49
N LEU A 209 18.98 -11.44 -0.34
CA LEU A 209 19.16 -12.09 0.96
C LEU A 209 20.55 -11.77 1.52
N LEU A 210 20.61 -11.41 2.80
CA LEU A 210 21.86 -11.23 3.52
C LEU A 210 22.42 -12.59 4.00
N PRO A 211 23.75 -12.72 4.14
CA PRO A 211 24.41 -13.90 4.73
C PRO A 211 23.92 -14.27 6.13
#